data_AF-A0A9E6CND8-F1
#
_entry.id   AF-A0A9E6CND8-F1
#
_cell.length_a   1.000
_cell.length_b   1.000
_cell.length_c   1.000
_cell.angle_alpha   90.00
_cell.angle_beta   90.00
_cell.angle_gamma   90.00
#
_symmetry.space_group_name_H-M   'P 1'
#
loop_
_entity.id
_entity.type
_entity.pdbx_description
1 polymer ?
#
loop_
_entity_poly.entity_id
_entity_poly.type
_entity_poly.pdbx_seq_one_letter_code
_entity_poly.pdbx_strand_id
1 'polypeptide(L)' 'MKEEKDLKLAVLIDADNIPYSNIKGMLDEIAKFGTPTIKRIYGDWTKPTVSGWKPALLKHAITPIQQY' A
#
# COMPACT_ATOMS: atom_id res chain seq x y z
N MET A 1 13.72 -29.75 -1.27
CA MET A 1 12.65 -28.74 -1.35
C MET A 1 13.34 -27.39 -1.29
N LYS A 2 13.14 -26.50 -2.28
CA LYS A 2 13.63 -25.12 -2.14
C LYS A 2 12.88 -24.54 -0.95
N GLU A 3 13.59 -24.13 0.08
CA GLU A 3 13.05 -23.19 1.04
C GLU A 3 12.68 -21.95 0.24
N GLU A 4 11.39 -21.79 -0.06
CA GLU A 4 10.86 -20.49 -0.45
C GLU A 4 11.09 -19.59 0.76
N LYS A 5 12.25 -18.92 0.77
CA LYS A 5 12.50 -17.81 1.68
C LYS A 5 11.27 -16.92 1.56
N ASP A 6 10.50 -16.83 2.62
CA ASP A 6 9.31 -15.99 2.74
C ASP A 6 9.73 -14.55 2.38
N LEU A 7 9.56 -14.21 1.09
CA LEU A 7 10.16 -13.03 0.48
C LEU A 7 9.45 -11.81 1.08
N LYS A 8 10.15 -11.11 1.97
CA LYS A 8 9.60 -9.93 2.63
C LYS A 8 9.66 -8.76 1.66
N LEU A 9 8.49 -8.24 1.30
CA LEU A 9 8.35 -7.13 0.36
C LEU A 9 8.08 -5.83 1.10
N ALA A 10 8.69 -4.75 0.60
CA ALA A 10 8.34 -3.39 0.96
C ALA A 10 7.55 -2.76 -0.20
N VAL A 11 6.36 -2.26 0.10
CA VAL A 11 5.44 -1.62 -0.84
C VAL A 11 5.33 -0.15 -0.47
N LEU A 12 5.75 0.72 -1.38
CA LEU A 12 5.69 2.17 -1.25
C LEU A 12 4.75 2.69 -2.34
N ILE A 13 3.71 3.41 -1.93
CA ILE A 13 2.63 3.87 -2.81
C ILE A 13 2.62 5.40 -2.83
N ASP A 14 2.38 5.98 -3.99
CA ASP A 14 2.10 7.40 -4.14
C ASP A 14 0.58 7.61 -4.20
N ALA A 15 0.03 8.30 -3.20
CA ALA A 15 -1.40 8.52 -3.03
C ALA A 15 -2.00 9.48 -4.06
N ASP A 16 -1.17 10.37 -4.61
CA ASP A 16 -1.60 11.39 -5.57
C ASP A 16 -1.64 10.82 -7.00
N ASN A 17 -0.80 9.82 -7.28
CA ASN A 17 -0.69 9.20 -8.61
C ASN A 17 -1.46 7.87 -8.77
N ILE A 18 -1.94 7.27 -7.67
CA ILE A 18 -2.66 5.99 -7.69
C ILE A 18 -4.12 6.19 -7.23
N PRO A 19 -5.12 5.63 -7.92
CA PRO A 19 -6.48 5.64 -7.43
C PRO A 19 -6.67 4.59 -6.32
N TYR A 20 -7.34 5.00 -5.23
CA TYR A 20 -7.62 4.14 -4.07
C TYR A 20 -8.43 2.88 -4.42
N SER A 21 -9.20 2.89 -5.52
CA SER A 21 -9.98 1.73 -6.00
C SER A 21 -9.12 0.52 -6.34
N ASN A 22 -7.86 0.73 -6.73
CA ASN A 22 -7.02 -0.32 -7.30
C ASN A 22 -6.16 -1.05 -6.24
N ILE A 23 -6.13 -0.53 -5.01
CA ILE A 23 -5.20 -1.00 -3.96
C ILE A 23 -5.39 -2.47 -3.60
N LYS A 24 -6.64 -2.95 -3.59
CA LYS A 24 -6.94 -4.35 -3.25
C LYS A 24 -6.29 -5.29 -4.27
N GLY A 25 -6.56 -5.08 -5.56
CA GLY A 25 -6.02 -5.92 -6.62
C GLY A 25 -4.49 -5.87 -6.67
N MET A 26 -3.91 -4.68 -6.43
CA MET A 26 -2.46 -4.51 -6.37
C MET A 26 -1.84 -5.33 -5.23
N LEU A 27 -2.39 -5.26 -4.02
CA LEU A 27 -1.87 -6.01 -2.87
C LEU A 27 -2.07 -7.53 -3.04
N ASP A 28 -3.22 -7.95 -3.60
CA ASP A 28 -3.49 -9.36 -3.90
C ASP A 28 -2.47 -9.92 -4.91
N GLU A 29 -2.07 -9.12 -5.90
CA GLU A 29 -1.05 -9.49 -6.88
C GLU A 29 0.35 -9.54 -6.24
N ILE A 30 0.73 -8.52 -5.46
CA ILE A 30 2.02 -8.47 -4.75
C ILE A 30 2.19 -9.67 -3.82
N ALA A 31 1.12 -10.09 -3.13
CA ALA A 31 1.14 -11.22 -2.20
C ALA A 31 1.52 -12.56 -2.87
N LYS A 32 1.37 -12.69 -4.20
CA LYS A 32 1.82 -13.88 -4.95
C LYS A 32 3.34 -13.98 -5.07
N PHE A 33 4.05 -12.86 -4.92
CA PHE A 33 5.51 -12.80 -5.06
C PHE A 33 6.25 -12.83 -3.71
N GLY A 34 5.52 -12.64 -2.61
CA GLY A 34 6.07 -12.60 -1.27
C GLY A 34 5.16 -11.87 -0.29
N THR A 35 5.52 -11.90 0.99
CA THR A 35 4.75 -11.29 2.06
C THR A 35 5.07 -9.78 2.17
N PRO A 36 4.11 -8.86 1.91
CA PRO A 36 4.35 -7.44 2.08
C PRO A 36 4.36 -7.07 3.57
N THR A 37 5.56 -6.87 4.11
CA THR A 37 5.80 -6.56 5.54
C THR A 37 5.83 -5.07 5.82
N ILE A 38 6.21 -4.26 4.83
CA ILE A 38 6.16 -2.80 4.89
C ILE A 38 5.17 -2.33 3.83
N LYS A 39 4.16 -1.57 4.25
CA LYS A 39 3.17 -0.95 3.35
C LYS A 39 3.05 0.51 3.74
N ARG A 40 3.62 1.39 2.93
CA ARG A 40 3.56 2.83 3.14
C ARG A 40 2.93 3.50 1.95
N ILE A 41 2.24 4.59 2.22
CA ILE A 41 1.66 5.44 1.20
C ILE A 41 1.97 6.88 1.50
N TYR A 42 2.47 7.60 0.50
CA TYR A 42 2.97 8.96 0.59
C TYR A 42 1.99 9.87 -0.12
N GLY A 43 1.67 11.00 0.50
CA GLY A 43 0.81 12.00 -0.10
C GLY A 43 0.53 13.13 0.87
N ASP A 44 -0.14 14.16 0.37
CA ASP A 44 -0.59 15.26 1.20
C ASP A 44 -1.98 14.98 1.80
N TRP A 45 -2.01 14.49 3.04
CA TRP A 45 -3.24 14.11 3.75
C TRP A 45 -4.10 15.29 4.19
N THR A 46 -3.63 16.52 3.97
CA THR A 46 -4.45 17.73 4.16
C THR A 46 -5.40 17.97 2.98
N LYS A 47 -5.12 17.38 1.81
CA LYS A 47 -5.94 17.58 0.61
C LYS A 47 -7.21 16.71 0.62
N PRO A 48 -8.36 17.24 0.16
CA PRO A 48 -9.59 16.46 0.03
C PRO A 48 -9.47 15.29 -0.96
N THR A 49 -8.59 15.41 -1.96
CA THR A 49 -8.39 14.42 -3.02
C THR A 49 -7.94 13.06 -2.50
N VAL A 50 -7.19 13.01 -1.40
CA VAL A 50 -6.71 11.75 -0.80
C VAL A 50 -7.64 11.21 0.30
N SER A 51 -8.78 11.86 0.56
CA SER A 51 -9.74 11.42 1.59
C SER A 51 -10.32 10.02 1.32
N GLY A 52 -10.47 9.64 0.06
CA GLY A 52 -10.95 8.32 -0.38
C GLY A 52 -10.04 7.15 0.01
N TRP A 53 -8.78 7.42 0.37
CA TRP A 53 -7.85 6.40 0.82
C TRP A 53 -8.14 5.92 2.25
N LYS A 54 -8.71 6.75 3.13
CA LYS A 54 -8.86 6.44 4.58
C LYS A 54 -9.45 5.03 4.86
N PRO A 55 -10.55 4.59 4.20
CA PRO A 55 -11.09 3.25 4.42
C PRO A 55 -10.12 2.14 3.97
N ALA A 56 -9.40 2.35 2.85
CA ALA A 56 -8.45 1.40 2.32
C ALA A 56 -7.21 1.26 3.23
N LEU A 57 -6.72 2.36 3.81
CA LEU A 57 -5.56 2.34 4.70
C LEU A 57 -5.79 1.44 5.92
N LEU A 58 -6.95 1.60 6.56
CA LEU A 58 -7.35 0.79 7.71
C LEU A 58 -7.56 -0.67 7.31
N LYS A 59 -8.31 -0.92 6.23
CA LYS A 59 -8.62 -2.27 5.75
C LYS A 59 -7.37 -3.08 5.42
N HIS A 60 -6.37 -2.43 4.83
CA HIS A 60 -5.17 -3.10 4.32
C HIS A 60 -3.93 -2.89 5.20
N ALA A 61 -4.08 -2.27 6.38
CA ALA A 61 -2.98 -1.93 7.29
C ALA A 61 -1.82 -1.24 6.55
N ILE A 62 -2.13 -0.18 5.80
CA ILE A 62 -1.16 0.65 5.08
C ILE A 62 -0.89 1.89 5.93
N THR A 63 0.38 2.17 6.20
CA THR A 63 0.79 3.34 6.99
C THR A 63 0.84 4.58 6.09
N PRO A 64 0.01 5.62 6.33
CA PRO A 64 0.15 6.89 5.65
C PRO A 64 1.37 7.68 6.13
N ILE A 65 2.07 8.33 5.21
CA ILE A 65 3.19 9.23 5.45
C ILE A 65 2.84 10.58 4.81
N GLN A 66 2.84 11.65 5.60
CA GLN A 66 2.63 13.01 5.09
C GLN A 66 3.83 13.43 4.26
N GLN A 67 3.56 13.88 3.03
CA GLN A 67 4.54 14.50 2.16
C GLN A 67 4.49 16.03 2.35
N TYR A 68 5.65 16.67 2.46
CA TYR A 68 5.81 18.12 2.63
C TYR A 68 6.31 18.75 1.33
#